data_AF-A0A6L6X6U1-F1
#
_entry.id   AF-A0A6L6X6U1-F1
#
_cell.length_a   1.000
_cell.length_b   1.000
_cell.length_c   1.000
_cell.angle_alpha   90.00
_cell.angle_beta   90.00
_cell.angle_gamma   90.00
#
_symmetry.space_group_name_H-M   'P 1'
#
loop_
_entity.id
_entity.type
_entity.pdbx_description
1 polymer ?
#
loop_
_entity_poly.entity_id
_entity_poly.type
_entity_poly.pdbx_seq_one_letter_code
_entity_poly.pdbx_strand_id
1 'polypeptide(L)'
;MVIDLAWRDLGPGLRALSGPDGAPLTRTVKLIVLPLIVRPAHHPELAGDFLEAAAAAHLDGLIRGSGPRLVATAQWFTLLKKARRALGVVAGNPQDLYFQRCYELAVEHGAPGAGADVTAKAVVEDVAGTTGGRTVEALKSHFADTARRSLLAAELATAWENRPPAADARAAVAPAAEVLDACGTPAGTAADSPAYAAMVEADHGGLFGRALWAAPQGVWEADGRPLPDHLGLSARPVPQRPEVGRGASTATLPAPLDRTLFERLFAVLQSSSRRDELPAVPELVTRETGRSCAPLGLYDKSLRVAVVLGGRLAAGLDPLGTAPRAAGATAAHRAVNSRWQREAWVLRARRTTVSPRPDPDGGTLDALAQDLRTPWAAYMRRLWVRLHGRDVHDAPLKDLASAWAVLDGVARSVMMDHRAKVRSALRDLAAGAEAAAVSAGDSAMVPAATSTATPGVGPALAVEGSEA
;
A
#
# COMPACT_ATOMS: atom_id res chain seq x y z
N MET A 1 0.69 -21.72 3.81
CA MET A 1 0.19 -23.09 3.97
C MET A 1 0.35 -23.57 5.41
N VAL A 2 1.55 -23.56 6.00
CA VAL A 2 1.76 -23.99 7.40
C VAL A 2 0.96 -23.15 8.41
N ILE A 3 1.13 -21.83 8.42
CA ILE A 3 0.39 -20.94 9.36
C ILE A 3 -1.12 -21.12 9.24
N ASP A 4 -1.60 -21.22 8.00
CA ASP A 4 -3.03 -21.31 7.68
C ASP A 4 -3.64 -22.63 8.17
N LEU A 5 -2.96 -23.76 7.95
CA LEU A 5 -3.37 -25.08 8.44
C LEU A 5 -3.33 -25.15 9.97
N ALA A 6 -2.19 -24.79 10.58
CA ALA A 6 -2.01 -24.79 12.03
C ALA A 6 -3.06 -23.92 12.73
N TRP A 7 -3.41 -22.78 12.11
CA TRP A 7 -4.43 -21.87 12.63
C TRP A 7 -5.85 -22.46 12.59
N ARG A 8 -6.24 -23.10 11.47
CA ARG A 8 -7.58 -23.69 11.33
C ARG A 8 -7.82 -24.81 12.34
N ASP A 9 -6.79 -25.56 12.67
CA ASP A 9 -6.88 -26.65 13.64
C ASP A 9 -7.03 -26.19 15.10
N LEU A 10 -6.78 -24.91 15.40
CA LEU A 10 -7.01 -24.34 16.74
C LEU A 10 -8.51 -24.19 17.08
N GLY A 11 -9.38 -24.31 16.08
CA GLY A 11 -10.83 -24.32 16.26
C GLY A 11 -11.49 -22.93 16.37
N PRO A 12 -12.80 -22.89 16.70
CA PRO A 12 -13.64 -21.71 16.49
C PRO A 12 -13.41 -20.56 17.49
N GLY A 13 -12.62 -20.76 18.54
CA GLY A 13 -12.32 -19.72 19.55
C GLY A 13 -11.61 -18.48 18.99
N LEU A 14 -11.11 -18.55 17.75
CA LEU A 14 -10.32 -17.50 17.10
C LEU A 14 -11.12 -16.62 16.13
N ARG A 15 -12.46 -16.71 16.10
CA ARG A 15 -13.31 -15.95 15.16
C ARG A 15 -12.98 -14.45 15.08
N ALA A 16 -12.67 -13.80 16.21
CA ALA A 16 -12.36 -12.37 16.24
C ALA A 16 -11.02 -11.99 15.57
N LEU A 17 -10.15 -12.99 15.36
CA LEU A 17 -8.83 -12.88 14.74
C LEU A 17 -8.76 -13.58 13.37
N SER A 18 -9.88 -14.09 12.87
CA SER A 18 -9.98 -14.89 11.64
C SER A 18 -10.89 -14.23 10.60
N GLY A 19 -10.65 -14.54 9.32
CA GLY A 19 -11.53 -14.18 8.22
C GLY A 19 -12.79 -15.05 8.16
N PRO A 20 -13.72 -14.75 7.22
CA PRO A 20 -14.95 -15.52 7.05
C PRO A 20 -14.72 -17.00 6.71
N ASP A 21 -13.60 -17.32 6.08
CA ASP A 21 -13.13 -18.65 5.69
C ASP A 21 -12.35 -19.39 6.81
N GLY A 22 -12.29 -18.80 8.02
CA GLY A 22 -11.57 -19.36 9.16
C GLY A 22 -10.05 -19.22 9.09
N ALA A 23 -9.49 -18.65 8.02
CA ALA A 23 -8.07 -18.33 7.94
C ALA A 23 -7.70 -17.17 8.88
N PRO A 24 -6.45 -17.05 9.36
CA PRO A 24 -6.04 -15.90 10.15
C PRO A 24 -6.13 -14.62 9.31
N LEU A 25 -6.58 -13.51 9.91
CA LEU A 25 -6.53 -12.22 9.24
C LEU A 25 -5.07 -11.86 8.91
N THR A 26 -4.86 -11.12 7.82
CA THR A 26 -3.51 -10.61 7.47
C THR A 26 -2.88 -9.83 8.62
N ARG A 27 -3.66 -9.03 9.36
CA ARG A 27 -3.18 -8.31 10.55
C ARG A 27 -2.89 -9.23 11.73
N THR A 28 -3.64 -10.31 11.91
CA THR A 28 -3.34 -11.32 12.93
C THR A 28 -1.96 -11.91 12.69
N VAL A 29 -1.65 -12.24 11.44
CA VAL A 29 -0.32 -12.74 11.07
C VAL A 29 0.76 -11.68 11.32
N LYS A 30 0.55 -10.45 10.86
CA LYS A 30 1.55 -9.37 10.94
C LYS A 30 1.78 -8.81 12.34
N LEU A 31 0.76 -8.76 13.19
CA LEU A 31 0.81 -8.08 14.48
C LEU A 31 0.93 -9.04 15.66
N ILE A 32 0.49 -10.30 15.52
CA ILE A 32 0.54 -11.30 16.59
C ILE A 32 1.45 -12.46 16.18
N VAL A 33 1.09 -13.22 15.14
CA VAL A 33 1.75 -14.52 14.86
C VAL A 33 3.24 -14.33 14.58
N LEU A 34 3.60 -13.48 13.62
CA LEU A 34 5.01 -13.27 13.28
C LEU A 34 5.80 -12.61 14.44
N PRO A 35 5.41 -11.45 14.98
CA PRO A 35 6.24 -10.75 15.96
C PRO A 35 6.20 -11.35 17.37
N LEU A 36 5.13 -12.03 17.79
CA LEU A 36 4.96 -12.45 19.20
C LEU A 36 5.03 -13.97 19.41
N ILE A 37 4.75 -14.76 18.37
CA ILE A 37 4.80 -16.22 18.43
C ILE A 37 6.06 -16.73 17.71
N VAL A 38 6.13 -16.50 16.40
CA VAL A 38 7.21 -17.01 15.54
C VAL A 38 8.53 -16.34 15.84
N ARG A 39 8.53 -15.02 16.09
CA ARG A 39 9.73 -14.21 16.39
C ARG A 39 10.91 -14.53 15.47
N PRO A 40 10.84 -14.26 14.15
CA PRO A 40 11.89 -14.62 13.18
C PRO A 40 13.29 -14.10 13.52
N ALA A 41 13.40 -13.01 14.28
CA ALA A 41 14.69 -12.51 14.77
C ALA A 41 15.40 -13.50 15.73
N HIS A 42 14.63 -14.30 16.47
CA HIS A 42 15.13 -15.35 17.36
C HIS A 42 15.09 -16.75 16.70
N HIS A 43 14.36 -16.86 15.59
CA HIS A 43 14.16 -18.09 14.82
C HIS A 43 14.45 -17.84 13.33
N PRO A 44 15.71 -17.57 12.94
CA PRO A 44 16.07 -17.22 11.57
C PRO A 44 15.73 -18.33 10.56
N GLU A 45 15.71 -19.59 11.00
CA GLU A 45 15.29 -20.75 10.22
C GLU A 45 13.81 -20.68 9.78
N LEU A 46 12.99 -19.88 10.47
CA LEU A 46 11.57 -19.68 10.17
C LEU A 46 11.32 -18.43 9.30
N ALA A 47 12.36 -17.67 8.95
CA ALA A 47 12.25 -16.44 8.17
C ALA A 47 12.15 -16.67 6.65
N GLY A 48 12.33 -17.91 6.19
CA GLY A 48 12.34 -18.28 4.78
C GLY A 48 10.96 -18.27 4.13
N ASP A 49 10.91 -17.94 2.83
CA ASP A 49 9.69 -18.03 2.01
C ASP A 49 9.21 -19.48 1.82
N PHE A 50 10.16 -20.42 1.84
CA PHE A 50 9.94 -21.87 1.79
C PHE A 50 10.65 -22.50 2.98
N LEU A 51 9.93 -23.34 3.71
CA LEU A 51 10.44 -24.01 4.90
C LEU A 51 10.69 -25.47 4.57
N GLU A 52 11.86 -25.97 4.98
CA GLU A 52 12.14 -27.39 5.04
C GLU A 52 11.20 -28.07 6.05
N ALA A 53 11.01 -29.38 5.91
CA ALA A 53 10.03 -30.14 6.69
C ALA A 53 10.18 -29.94 8.22
N ALA A 54 11.42 -29.91 8.72
CA ALA A 54 11.70 -29.68 10.15
C ALA A 54 11.30 -28.27 10.61
N ALA A 55 11.61 -27.24 9.82
CA ALA A 55 11.24 -25.86 10.12
C ALA A 55 9.71 -25.65 10.03
N ALA A 56 9.05 -26.32 9.07
CA ALA A 56 7.59 -26.32 8.95
C ALA A 56 6.92 -26.95 10.17
N ALA A 57 7.43 -28.10 10.66
CA ALA A 57 6.93 -28.74 11.87
C ALA A 57 7.16 -27.88 13.12
N HIS A 58 8.31 -27.22 13.23
CA HIS A 58 8.59 -26.29 14.32
C HIS A 58 7.61 -25.10 14.33
N LEU A 59 7.36 -24.50 13.16
CA LEU A 59 6.39 -23.41 13.01
C LEU A 59 4.96 -23.85 13.40
N ASP A 60 4.54 -25.03 12.96
CA ASP A 60 3.24 -25.61 13.33
C ASP A 60 3.13 -25.79 14.86
N GLY A 61 4.17 -26.35 15.49
CA GLY A 61 4.23 -26.53 16.95
C GLY A 61 4.14 -25.22 17.73
N LEU A 62 4.84 -24.16 17.30
CA LEU A 62 4.77 -22.84 17.93
C LEU A 62 3.35 -22.26 17.91
N ILE A 63 2.64 -22.41 16.78
CA ILE A 63 1.29 -21.89 16.62
C ILE A 63 0.31 -22.70 17.46
N ARG A 64 0.37 -24.04 17.39
CA ARG A 64 -0.50 -24.93 18.17
C ARG A 64 -0.31 -24.74 19.67
N GLY A 65 0.94 -24.67 20.13
CA GLY A 65 1.29 -24.42 21.53
C GLY A 65 0.80 -23.06 22.04
N SER A 66 0.59 -22.10 21.15
CA SER A 66 0.05 -20.78 21.49
C SER A 66 -1.49 -20.73 21.50
N GLY A 67 -2.18 -21.84 21.18
CA GLY A 67 -3.63 -21.92 21.01
C GLY A 67 -4.45 -21.30 22.15
N PRO A 68 -4.27 -21.74 23.42
CA PRO A 68 -5.02 -21.18 24.54
C PRO A 68 -4.84 -19.66 24.70
N ARG A 69 -3.62 -19.16 24.47
CA ARG A 69 -3.30 -17.74 24.54
C ARG A 69 -3.94 -16.96 23.39
N LEU A 70 -3.97 -17.52 22.19
CA LEU A 70 -4.66 -16.93 21.04
C LEU A 70 -6.17 -16.85 21.25
N VAL A 71 -6.78 -17.86 21.89
CA VAL A 71 -8.20 -17.84 22.28
C VAL A 71 -8.47 -16.75 23.31
N ALA A 72 -7.66 -16.65 24.36
CA ALA A 72 -7.76 -15.56 25.33
C ALA A 72 -7.57 -14.17 24.68
N THR A 73 -6.63 -14.06 23.74
CA THR A 73 -6.41 -12.83 22.95
C THR A 73 -7.67 -12.43 22.18
N ALA A 74 -8.34 -13.39 21.53
CA ALA A 74 -9.58 -13.15 20.79
C ALA A 74 -10.74 -12.70 21.72
N GLN A 75 -10.80 -13.25 22.94
CA GLN A 75 -11.77 -12.87 23.96
C GLN A 75 -11.51 -11.44 24.46
N TRP A 76 -10.26 -11.10 24.81
CA TRP A 76 -9.86 -9.73 25.15
C TRP A 76 -10.18 -8.74 24.04
N PHE A 77 -9.89 -9.07 22.78
CA PHE A 77 -10.19 -8.18 21.66
C PHE A 77 -11.69 -7.91 21.50
N THR A 78 -12.52 -8.92 21.74
CA THR A 78 -13.98 -8.76 21.75
C THR A 78 -14.43 -7.83 22.87
N LEU A 79 -13.82 -7.94 24.06
CA LEU A 79 -14.12 -7.08 25.21
C LEU A 79 -13.67 -5.63 24.99
N LEU A 80 -12.45 -5.41 24.50
CA LEU A 80 -11.95 -4.07 24.16
C LEU A 80 -12.81 -3.40 23.07
N LYS A 81 -13.30 -4.16 22.08
CA LYS A 81 -14.26 -3.62 21.10
C LYS A 81 -15.57 -3.15 21.73
N LYS A 82 -16.07 -3.87 22.75
CA LYS A 82 -17.27 -3.46 23.49
C LYS A 82 -17.00 -2.19 24.30
N ALA A 83 -15.91 -2.15 25.07
CA ALA A 83 -15.50 -0.98 25.84
C ALA A 83 -15.30 0.25 24.94
N ARG A 84 -14.61 0.07 23.81
CA ARG A 84 -14.43 1.11 22.79
C ARG A 84 -15.74 1.70 22.27
N ARG A 85 -16.73 0.85 21.99
CA ARG A 85 -18.05 1.31 21.56
C ARG A 85 -18.77 2.07 22.67
N ALA A 86 -18.71 1.58 23.91
CA ALA A 86 -19.32 2.23 25.07
C ALA A 86 -18.71 3.62 25.34
N LEU A 87 -17.41 3.78 25.10
CA LEU A 87 -16.69 5.05 25.23
C LEU A 87 -16.82 5.97 23.99
N GLY A 88 -17.52 5.55 22.94
CA GLY A 88 -17.66 6.34 21.71
C GLY A 88 -16.35 6.54 20.92
N VAL A 89 -15.33 5.73 21.16
CA VAL A 89 -14.01 5.90 20.51
C VAL A 89 -14.09 5.38 19.07
N VAL A 90 -14.05 6.30 18.10
CA VAL A 90 -14.13 5.99 16.66
C VAL A 90 -12.77 6.04 15.95
N ALA A 91 -11.74 6.62 16.57
CA ALA A 91 -10.46 6.88 15.92
C ALA A 91 -9.52 5.65 15.84
N GLY A 92 -8.95 5.40 14.66
CA GLY A 92 -7.96 4.32 14.43
C GLY A 92 -8.56 2.94 14.17
N ASN A 93 -7.79 2.06 13.51
CA ASN A 93 -8.22 0.69 13.24
C ASN A 93 -8.10 -0.16 14.53
N PRO A 94 -9.16 -0.80 15.02
CA PRO A 94 -9.10 -1.58 16.25
C PRO A 94 -8.05 -2.69 16.25
N GLN A 95 -7.78 -3.32 15.10
CA GLN A 95 -6.79 -4.38 15.01
C GLN A 95 -5.37 -3.84 15.22
N ASP A 96 -5.05 -2.70 14.57
CA ASP A 96 -3.75 -2.05 14.69
C ASP A 96 -3.52 -1.51 16.11
N LEU A 97 -4.58 -1.06 16.80
CA LEU A 97 -4.50 -0.50 18.15
C LEU A 97 -4.45 -1.55 19.26
N TYR A 98 -5.19 -2.65 19.12
CA TYR A 98 -5.46 -3.53 20.26
C TYR A 98 -4.90 -4.94 20.11
N PHE A 99 -4.50 -5.41 18.93
CA PHE A 99 -4.07 -6.81 18.78
C PHE A 99 -2.90 -7.19 19.68
N GLN A 100 -1.84 -6.38 19.71
CA GLN A 100 -0.68 -6.64 20.56
C GLN A 100 -1.04 -6.50 22.04
N ARG A 101 -1.81 -5.45 22.39
CA ARG A 101 -2.26 -5.23 23.76
C ARG A 101 -3.17 -6.36 24.28
N CYS A 102 -4.03 -6.92 23.43
CA CYS A 102 -4.84 -8.09 23.77
C CYS A 102 -3.99 -9.34 23.97
N TYR A 103 -2.89 -9.50 23.22
CA TYR A 103 -1.97 -10.61 23.43
C TYR A 103 -1.21 -10.45 24.74
N GLU A 104 -0.78 -9.23 25.08
CA GLU A 104 -0.17 -8.92 26.38
C GLU A 104 -1.13 -9.23 27.53
N LEU A 105 -2.39 -8.78 27.45
CA LEU A 105 -3.42 -9.10 28.45
C LEU A 105 -3.66 -10.60 28.56
N ALA A 106 -3.62 -11.34 27.45
CA ALA A 106 -3.74 -12.79 27.45
C ALA A 106 -2.52 -13.50 28.07
N VAL A 107 -1.32 -12.93 27.94
CA VAL A 107 -0.11 -13.42 28.61
C VAL A 107 -0.19 -13.17 30.11
N GLU A 108 -0.61 -11.97 30.50
CA GLU A 108 -0.61 -11.51 31.89
C GLU A 108 -1.77 -12.08 32.71
N HIS A 109 -2.97 -12.15 32.12
CA HIS A 109 -4.21 -12.48 32.83
C HIS A 109 -4.90 -13.75 32.32
N GLY A 110 -4.43 -14.35 31.22
CA GLY A 110 -5.15 -15.44 30.57
C GLY A 110 -6.49 -14.96 29.98
N ALA A 111 -7.53 -15.79 30.09
CA ALA A 111 -8.87 -15.44 29.62
C ALA A 111 -9.50 -14.31 30.47
N PRO A 112 -10.31 -13.41 29.88
CA PRO A 112 -11.00 -12.35 30.64
C PRO A 112 -11.85 -12.94 31.78
N GLY A 113 -11.50 -12.59 33.02
CA GLY A 113 -12.19 -13.00 34.24
C GLY A 113 -13.01 -11.88 34.89
N ALA A 114 -13.26 -11.98 36.19
CA ALA A 114 -13.92 -10.93 36.96
C ALA A 114 -13.10 -9.63 36.93
N GLY A 115 -13.76 -8.48 36.71
CA GLY A 115 -13.11 -7.17 36.60
C GLY A 115 -12.42 -6.87 35.26
N ALA A 116 -12.48 -7.80 34.30
CA ALA A 116 -11.87 -7.60 32.98
C ALA A 116 -12.48 -6.42 32.20
N ASP A 117 -13.73 -6.04 32.49
CA ASP A 117 -14.40 -4.87 31.93
C ASP A 117 -13.74 -3.55 32.36
N VAL A 118 -13.32 -3.45 33.63
CA VAL A 118 -12.57 -2.31 34.15
C VAL A 118 -11.21 -2.22 33.47
N THR A 119 -10.47 -3.33 33.38
CA THR A 119 -9.19 -3.40 32.68
C THR A 119 -9.33 -3.04 31.20
N ALA A 120 -10.33 -3.57 30.52
CA ALA A 120 -10.59 -3.26 29.11
C ALA A 120 -10.92 -1.78 28.89
N LYS A 121 -11.72 -1.18 29.79
CA LYS A 121 -12.02 0.25 29.76
C LYS A 121 -10.76 1.09 29.93
N ALA A 122 -9.96 0.80 30.96
CA ALA A 122 -8.71 1.51 31.24
C ALA A 122 -7.74 1.43 30.06
N VAL A 123 -7.59 0.26 29.43
CA VAL A 123 -6.73 0.09 28.24
C VAL A 123 -7.24 0.90 27.04
N VAL A 124 -8.56 0.95 26.83
CA VAL A 124 -9.13 1.76 25.74
C VAL A 124 -8.93 3.24 25.99
N GLU A 125 -9.12 3.70 27.23
CA GLU A 125 -8.90 5.09 27.65
C GLU A 125 -7.43 5.49 27.52
N ASP A 126 -6.51 4.64 27.95
CA ASP A 126 -5.07 4.83 27.81
C ASP A 126 -4.69 5.02 26.32
N VAL A 127 -5.06 4.05 25.47
CA VAL A 127 -4.77 4.10 24.03
C VAL A 127 -5.44 5.31 23.35
N ALA A 128 -6.65 5.70 23.79
CA ALA A 128 -7.31 6.89 23.27
C ALA A 128 -6.59 8.18 23.74
N GLY A 129 -6.17 8.23 25.00
CA GLY A 129 -5.45 9.33 25.63
C GLY A 129 -4.09 9.58 25.00
N THR A 130 -3.36 8.52 24.61
CA THR A 130 -2.05 8.62 23.94
C THR A 130 -2.10 9.46 22.67
N THR A 131 -3.24 9.50 21.97
CA THR A 131 -3.37 10.30 20.75
C THR A 131 -3.40 11.82 21.00
N GLY A 132 -3.65 12.27 22.24
CA GLY A 132 -3.61 13.68 22.62
C GLY A 132 -4.42 14.60 21.71
N GLY A 133 -5.60 14.15 21.25
CA GLY A 133 -6.46 14.91 20.33
C GLY A 133 -6.02 14.88 18.85
N ARG A 134 -4.97 14.15 18.49
CA ARG A 134 -4.47 14.04 17.10
C ARG A 134 -5.18 12.92 16.37
N THR A 135 -6.47 13.13 16.18
CA THR A 135 -7.39 12.18 15.58
C THR A 135 -8.06 12.79 14.35
N VAL A 136 -8.55 11.93 13.47
CA VAL A 136 -9.36 12.35 12.32
C VAL A 136 -10.63 13.07 12.79
N GLU A 137 -11.18 12.71 13.95
CA GLU A 137 -12.37 13.36 14.49
C GLU A 137 -12.06 14.79 14.94
N ALA A 138 -10.97 15.00 15.65
CA ALA A 138 -10.52 16.35 16.00
C ALA A 138 -10.22 17.20 14.75
N LEU A 139 -9.67 16.61 13.69
CA LEU A 139 -9.48 17.27 12.40
C LEU A 139 -10.83 17.67 11.76
N LYS A 140 -11.82 16.79 11.77
CA LYS A 140 -13.18 17.10 11.29
C LYS A 140 -13.80 18.23 12.08
N SER A 141 -13.75 18.17 13.41
CA SER A 141 -14.25 19.23 14.29
C SER A 141 -13.54 20.55 14.03
N HIS A 142 -12.23 20.53 13.81
CA HIS A 142 -11.46 21.73 13.47
C HIS A 142 -11.95 22.37 12.15
N PHE A 143 -12.29 21.57 11.14
CA PHE A 143 -12.82 22.01 9.85
C PHE A 143 -14.34 22.17 9.79
N ALA A 144 -15.08 21.91 10.88
CA ALA A 144 -16.54 22.10 10.91
C ALA A 144 -16.94 23.59 10.95
N ASP A 145 -16.05 24.45 11.43
CA ASP A 145 -16.23 25.90 11.51
C ASP A 145 -16.09 26.55 10.13
N THR A 146 -17.21 27.04 9.59
CA THR A 146 -17.26 27.69 8.27
C THR A 146 -16.37 28.94 8.17
N ALA A 147 -16.28 29.75 9.22
CA ALA A 147 -15.45 30.95 9.21
C ALA A 147 -13.97 30.59 9.13
N ARG A 148 -13.54 29.59 9.89
CA ARG A 148 -12.17 29.06 9.83
C ARG A 148 -11.84 28.49 8.46
N ARG A 149 -12.76 27.74 7.84
CA ARG A 149 -12.55 27.22 6.47
C ARG A 149 -12.35 28.33 5.45
N SER A 150 -13.14 29.40 5.53
CA SER A 150 -13.02 30.55 4.62
C SER A 150 -11.67 31.24 4.79
N LEU A 151 -11.20 31.41 6.04
CA LEU A 151 -9.86 31.95 6.32
C LEU A 151 -8.76 31.08 5.70
N LEU A 152 -8.79 29.76 5.94
CA LEU A 152 -7.81 28.82 5.37
C LEU A 152 -7.85 28.79 3.83
N ALA A 153 -9.04 28.91 3.23
CA ALA A 153 -9.17 29.00 1.78
C ALA A 153 -8.53 30.29 1.22
N ALA A 154 -8.67 31.41 1.93
CA ALA A 154 -8.02 32.67 1.59
C ALA A 154 -6.49 32.58 1.76
N GLU A 155 -6.00 31.99 2.85
CA GLU A 155 -4.57 31.75 3.08
C GLU A 155 -3.96 30.88 1.97
N LEU A 156 -4.65 29.79 1.59
CA LEU A 156 -4.24 28.97 0.46
C LEU A 156 -4.23 29.74 -0.85
N ALA A 157 -5.22 30.61 -1.10
CA ALA A 157 -5.26 31.47 -2.28
C ALA A 157 -4.03 32.38 -2.34
N THR A 158 -3.77 33.12 -1.27
CA THR A 158 -2.63 34.04 -1.17
C THR A 158 -1.30 33.30 -1.25
N ALA A 159 -1.13 32.18 -0.55
CA ALA A 159 0.10 31.38 -0.59
C ALA A 159 0.34 30.77 -1.98
N TRP A 160 -0.75 30.39 -2.68
CA TRP A 160 -0.66 29.91 -4.05
C TRP A 160 -0.24 31.05 -4.97
N GLU A 161 -0.92 32.20 -4.95
CA GLU A 161 -0.60 33.33 -5.84
C GLU A 161 0.85 33.84 -5.66
N ASN A 162 1.38 33.80 -4.43
CA ASN A 162 2.75 34.23 -4.12
C ASN A 162 3.84 33.17 -4.38
N ARG A 163 3.55 32.12 -5.16
CA ARG A 163 4.54 31.09 -5.49
C ARG A 163 5.68 31.66 -6.33
N PRO A 164 6.94 31.24 -6.10
CA PRO A 164 8.04 31.72 -6.90
C PRO A 164 7.90 31.26 -8.37
N PRO A 165 8.51 31.99 -9.31
CA PRO A 165 8.37 31.71 -10.74
C PRO A 165 8.91 30.33 -11.12
N ALA A 166 8.43 29.84 -12.26
CA ALA A 166 8.85 28.57 -12.84
C ALA A 166 10.37 28.54 -13.05
N ALA A 167 10.95 27.37 -12.82
CA ALA A 167 12.37 27.11 -13.06
C ALA A 167 12.55 26.11 -14.22
N ASP A 168 13.78 25.95 -14.67
CA ASP A 168 14.11 24.93 -15.67
C ASP A 168 14.12 23.53 -15.04
N ALA A 169 13.22 22.66 -15.52
CA ALA A 169 13.13 21.28 -15.07
C ALA A 169 14.40 20.47 -15.41
N ARG A 170 15.03 20.69 -16.56
CA ARG A 170 16.21 19.92 -16.99
C ARG A 170 17.41 20.22 -16.12
N ALA A 171 17.65 21.50 -15.83
CA ALA A 171 18.68 21.93 -14.89
C ALA A 171 18.45 21.32 -13.49
N ALA A 172 17.19 21.27 -13.03
CA ALA A 172 16.86 20.72 -11.72
C ALA A 172 17.13 19.22 -11.58
N VAL A 173 17.01 18.43 -12.66
CA VAL A 173 17.18 16.97 -12.62
C VAL A 173 18.56 16.49 -13.09
N ALA A 174 19.35 17.35 -13.76
CA ALA A 174 20.63 16.96 -14.36
C ALA A 174 21.61 16.26 -13.40
N PRO A 175 21.82 16.74 -12.14
CA PRO A 175 22.78 16.10 -11.23
C PRO A 175 22.31 14.77 -10.65
N ALA A 176 21.02 14.41 -10.82
CA ALA A 176 20.44 13.24 -10.18
C ALA A 176 21.11 11.91 -10.61
N ALA A 177 21.60 11.84 -11.86
CA ALA A 177 22.26 10.63 -12.37
C ALA A 177 23.56 10.33 -11.60
N GLU A 178 24.39 11.34 -11.37
CA GLU A 178 25.64 11.22 -10.62
C GLU A 178 25.39 10.74 -9.18
N VAL A 179 24.41 11.35 -8.51
CA VAL A 179 24.04 10.97 -7.13
C VAL A 179 23.52 9.52 -7.08
N LEU A 180 22.70 9.10 -8.05
CA LEU A 180 22.19 7.73 -8.11
C LEU A 180 23.26 6.71 -8.53
N ASP A 181 24.35 7.12 -9.17
CA ASP A 181 25.50 6.24 -9.42
C ASP A 181 26.28 5.96 -8.12
N ALA A 182 26.31 6.89 -7.17
CA ALA A 182 26.87 6.65 -5.85
C ALA A 182 25.99 5.73 -4.96
N CYS A 183 24.67 5.64 -5.23
CA CYS A 183 23.70 4.86 -4.46
C CYS A 183 23.73 3.33 -4.66
N GLY A 184 24.65 2.78 -5.45
CA GLY A 184 24.67 1.35 -5.81
C GLY A 184 25.99 0.62 -5.59
N THR A 185 26.96 1.26 -4.94
CA THR A 185 28.27 0.69 -4.63
C THR A 185 28.29 0.06 -3.22
N PRO A 186 29.19 -0.90 -2.93
CA PRO A 186 29.31 -1.52 -1.61
C PRO A 186 29.45 -0.48 -0.49
N ALA A 187 28.82 -0.75 0.65
CA ALA A 187 28.32 0.19 1.66
C ALA A 187 29.34 1.05 2.46
N GLY A 188 30.56 1.29 1.96
CA GLY A 188 31.59 2.07 2.66
C GLY A 188 31.73 3.54 2.23
N THR A 189 31.31 3.90 1.00
CA THR A 189 31.62 5.21 0.39
C THR A 189 30.40 6.10 0.12
N ALA A 190 29.20 5.66 0.50
CA ALA A 190 27.94 6.30 0.10
C ALA A 190 27.36 7.30 1.12
N ALA A 191 27.93 7.42 2.33
CA ALA A 191 27.40 8.34 3.34
C ALA A 191 27.61 9.80 2.93
N ASP A 192 28.84 10.17 2.51
CA ASP A 192 29.22 11.56 2.25
C ASP A 192 29.38 11.83 0.75
N SER A 193 28.29 11.81 0.00
CA SER A 193 28.32 12.25 -1.39
C SER A 193 28.25 13.80 -1.46
N PRO A 194 29.32 14.49 -1.91
CA PRO A 194 29.29 15.94 -2.06
C PRO A 194 28.26 16.39 -3.10
N ALA A 195 27.98 15.56 -4.12
CA ALA A 195 26.96 15.83 -5.12
C ALA A 195 25.55 15.86 -4.51
N TYR A 196 25.23 14.96 -3.57
CA TYR A 196 23.96 14.99 -2.85
C TYR A 196 23.83 16.26 -2.00
N ALA A 197 24.87 16.58 -1.21
CA ALA A 197 24.87 17.79 -0.40
C ALA A 197 24.72 19.05 -1.27
N ALA A 198 25.42 19.13 -2.40
CA ALA A 198 25.30 20.24 -3.34
C ALA A 198 23.88 20.35 -3.94
N MET A 199 23.23 19.22 -4.26
CA MET A 199 21.85 19.24 -4.73
C MET A 199 20.88 19.82 -3.68
N VAL A 200 21.07 19.45 -2.41
CA VAL A 200 20.26 19.92 -1.27
C VAL A 200 20.49 21.41 -1.01
N GLU A 201 21.75 21.85 -0.95
CA GLU A 201 22.07 23.27 -0.73
C GLU A 201 21.48 24.17 -1.81
N ALA A 202 21.64 23.79 -3.07
CA ALA A 202 21.08 24.50 -4.22
C ALA A 202 19.57 24.28 -4.42
N ASP A 203 18.88 23.55 -3.54
CA ASP A 203 17.44 23.27 -3.58
C ASP A 203 16.96 22.78 -4.97
N HIS A 204 17.66 21.79 -5.53
CA HIS A 204 17.27 21.17 -6.82
C HIS A 204 15.85 20.60 -6.78
N GLY A 205 15.42 20.12 -5.61
CA GLY A 205 14.04 19.71 -5.37
C GLY A 205 13.04 20.86 -5.47
N GLY A 206 13.37 22.03 -4.90
CA GLY A 206 12.58 23.25 -5.07
C GLY A 206 12.54 23.74 -6.52
N LEU A 207 13.68 23.73 -7.23
CA LEU A 207 13.73 24.05 -8.67
C LEU A 207 12.78 23.15 -9.46
N PHE A 208 12.87 21.84 -9.26
CA PHE A 208 12.00 20.88 -9.94
C PHE A 208 10.52 21.09 -9.61
N GLY A 209 10.19 21.29 -8.33
CA GLY A 209 8.80 21.54 -7.91
C GLY A 209 8.19 22.81 -8.52
N ARG A 210 8.99 23.87 -8.69
CA ARG A 210 8.56 25.09 -9.39
C ARG A 210 8.36 24.86 -10.88
N ALA A 211 9.24 24.07 -11.50
CA ALA A 211 9.10 23.73 -12.91
C ALA A 211 7.78 22.99 -13.19
N LEU A 212 7.35 22.08 -12.30
CA LEU A 212 6.08 21.36 -12.40
C LEU A 212 4.83 22.27 -12.42
N TRP A 213 4.92 23.50 -11.89
CA TRP A 213 3.81 24.47 -11.99
C TRP A 213 3.67 25.11 -13.37
N ALA A 214 4.59 24.85 -14.29
CA ALA A 214 4.59 25.38 -15.66
C ALA A 214 4.38 24.30 -16.73
N ALA A 215 3.93 23.08 -16.36
CA ALA A 215 3.78 21.94 -17.28
C ALA A 215 5.04 21.71 -18.13
N PRO A 216 6.19 21.38 -17.50
CA PRO A 216 7.41 21.12 -18.24
C PRO A 216 7.15 19.92 -19.17
N GLN A 217 7.90 19.81 -20.27
CA GLN A 217 7.70 18.74 -21.25
C GLN A 217 8.95 17.89 -21.39
N GLY A 218 8.77 16.57 -21.32
CA GLY A 218 9.84 15.61 -21.59
C GLY A 218 10.96 15.70 -20.56
N VAL A 219 10.62 15.87 -19.28
CA VAL A 219 11.64 15.82 -18.20
C VAL A 219 12.20 14.41 -18.04
N TRP A 220 11.33 13.42 -18.23
CA TRP A 220 11.63 12.01 -18.02
C TRP A 220 11.42 11.22 -19.30
N GLU A 221 12.33 10.29 -19.54
CA GLU A 221 12.26 9.38 -20.67
C GLU A 221 12.47 7.94 -20.20
N ALA A 222 11.69 7.01 -20.78
CA ALA A 222 11.86 5.57 -20.62
C ALA A 222 11.73 4.92 -22.01
N ASP A 223 12.71 4.11 -22.41
CA ASP A 223 12.73 3.39 -23.68
C ASP A 223 12.51 4.30 -24.92
N GLY A 224 13.06 5.51 -24.87
CA GLY A 224 12.91 6.50 -25.93
C GLY A 224 11.50 7.10 -26.03
N ARG A 225 10.65 6.89 -25.02
CA ARG A 225 9.30 7.48 -24.92
C ARG A 225 9.23 8.46 -23.75
N PRO A 226 8.55 9.60 -23.91
CA PRO A 226 8.33 10.53 -22.82
C PRO A 226 7.43 9.90 -21.76
N LEU A 227 7.81 10.04 -20.50
CA LEU A 227 6.95 9.72 -19.36
C LEU A 227 6.20 10.97 -18.88
N PRO A 228 5.06 10.83 -18.18
CA PRO A 228 4.39 11.98 -17.58
C PRO A 228 5.30 12.72 -16.59
N ASP A 229 5.38 14.05 -16.66
CA ASP A 229 6.37 14.84 -15.91
C ASP A 229 6.20 14.75 -14.39
N HIS A 230 4.97 14.58 -13.93
CA HIS A 230 4.65 14.36 -12.52
C HIS A 230 4.75 12.89 -12.07
N LEU A 231 5.01 11.94 -12.98
CA LEU A 231 5.12 10.50 -12.69
C LEU A 231 4.00 9.95 -11.77
N GLY A 232 2.76 10.39 -11.99
CA GLY A 232 1.58 9.93 -11.26
C GLY A 232 1.36 10.62 -9.91
N LEU A 233 2.12 11.67 -9.59
CA LEU A 233 1.91 12.53 -8.43
C LEU A 233 0.73 13.48 -8.60
N SER A 234 0.32 13.78 -9.83
CA SER A 234 -0.93 14.42 -10.18
C SER A 234 -1.58 13.66 -11.35
N ALA A 235 -2.88 13.87 -11.55
CA ALA A 235 -3.62 13.45 -12.75
C ALA A 235 -3.74 14.60 -13.78
N ARG A 236 -3.23 15.79 -13.45
CA ARG A 236 -3.36 17.00 -14.26
C ARG A 236 -2.00 17.41 -14.83
N PRO A 237 -1.95 18.04 -16.02
CA PRO A 237 -0.69 18.56 -16.58
C PRO A 237 0.02 19.55 -15.64
N VAL A 238 -0.76 20.32 -14.88
CA VAL A 238 -0.27 21.22 -13.82
C VAL A 238 -1.05 20.94 -12.54
N PRO A 239 -0.38 20.73 -11.39
CA PRO A 239 -1.06 20.65 -10.10
C PRO A 239 -1.91 21.90 -9.83
N GLN A 240 -3.12 21.71 -9.34
CA GLN A 240 -4.02 22.81 -9.00
C GLN A 240 -3.78 23.30 -7.57
N ARG A 241 -4.31 24.50 -7.28
CA ARG A 241 -4.34 25.01 -5.92
C ARG A 241 -5.06 24.00 -5.02
N PRO A 242 -4.46 23.59 -3.89
CA PRO A 242 -5.14 22.72 -2.94
C PRO A 242 -6.39 23.41 -2.39
N GLU A 243 -7.43 22.63 -2.14
CA GLU A 243 -8.60 23.08 -1.40
C GLU A 243 -8.53 22.63 0.05
N VAL A 244 -9.35 23.23 0.92
CA VAL A 244 -9.45 22.81 2.32
C VAL A 244 -9.97 21.36 2.45
N GLY A 245 -10.93 20.97 1.60
CA GLY A 245 -11.58 19.66 1.65
C GLY A 245 -12.67 19.54 2.73
N ARG A 246 -13.43 18.44 2.70
CA ARG A 246 -14.53 18.17 3.66
C ARG A 246 -14.43 16.80 4.34
N GLY A 247 -13.69 15.88 3.75
CA GLY A 247 -13.59 14.50 4.19
C GLY A 247 -12.57 13.76 3.33
N ALA A 248 -12.31 12.50 3.69
CA ALA A 248 -11.41 11.64 2.96
C ALA A 248 -11.82 10.17 3.10
N SER A 249 -11.46 9.37 2.11
CA SER A 249 -11.58 7.91 2.13
C SER A 249 -10.32 7.30 1.56
N THR A 250 -9.75 6.31 2.24
CA THR A 250 -8.57 5.58 1.75
C THR A 250 -8.78 4.92 0.39
N ALA A 251 -10.02 4.56 0.04
CA ALA A 251 -10.32 3.90 -1.23
C ALA A 251 -10.30 4.86 -2.43
N THR A 252 -10.48 6.16 -2.19
CA THR A 252 -10.67 7.17 -3.25
C THR A 252 -9.74 8.36 -3.11
N LEU A 253 -8.62 8.21 -2.38
CA LEU A 253 -7.65 9.29 -2.23
C LEU A 253 -7.07 9.69 -3.59
N PRO A 254 -7.10 10.99 -3.95
CA PRO A 254 -6.46 11.49 -5.15
C PRO A 254 -4.94 11.25 -5.18
N ALA A 255 -4.36 11.46 -6.36
CA ALA A 255 -2.91 11.55 -6.51
C ALA A 255 -2.34 12.60 -5.56
N PRO A 256 -1.14 12.40 -4.98
CA PRO A 256 -0.62 13.20 -3.88
C PRO A 256 -0.73 14.73 -4.00
N LEU A 257 -0.42 15.28 -5.18
CA LEU A 257 -0.43 16.73 -5.43
C LEU A 257 -1.83 17.28 -5.73
N ASP A 258 -2.82 16.42 -5.94
CA ASP A 258 -4.22 16.79 -6.16
C ASP A 258 -5.06 16.70 -4.88
N ARG A 259 -4.45 16.33 -3.75
CA ARG A 259 -5.15 16.16 -2.47
C ARG A 259 -5.45 17.50 -1.83
N THR A 260 -6.62 17.58 -1.21
CA THR A 260 -7.00 18.66 -0.31
C THR A 260 -6.20 18.64 0.99
N LEU A 261 -6.22 19.75 1.75
CA LEU A 261 -5.65 19.82 3.11
C LEU A 261 -6.16 18.68 4.00
N PHE A 262 -7.48 18.47 4.01
CA PHE A 262 -8.11 17.43 4.80
C PHE A 262 -7.55 16.05 4.44
N GLU A 263 -7.43 15.72 3.15
CA GLU A 263 -6.96 14.40 2.70
C GLU A 263 -5.49 14.13 3.03
N ARG A 264 -4.64 15.17 2.95
CA ARG A 264 -3.21 15.09 3.31
C ARG A 264 -3.05 14.80 4.79
N LEU A 265 -3.74 15.56 5.64
CA LEU A 265 -3.71 15.37 7.09
C LEU A 265 -4.41 14.08 7.53
N PHE A 266 -5.50 13.68 6.85
CA PHE A 266 -6.17 12.41 7.09
C PHE A 266 -5.20 11.23 6.88
N ALA A 267 -4.43 11.24 5.78
CA ALA A 267 -3.47 10.17 5.51
C ALA A 267 -2.39 10.08 6.58
N VAL A 268 -1.85 11.22 7.05
CA VAL A 268 -0.87 11.28 8.14
C VAL A 268 -1.46 10.75 9.44
N LEU A 269 -2.61 11.29 9.85
CA LEU A 269 -3.28 10.90 11.08
C LEU A 269 -3.70 9.44 11.04
N GLN A 270 -4.05 8.88 9.89
CA GLN A 270 -4.43 7.46 9.80
C GLN A 270 -3.20 6.53 9.88
N SER A 271 -2.12 6.89 9.19
CA SER A 271 -0.96 6.00 9.00
C SER A 271 0.12 6.14 10.07
N SER A 272 0.14 7.24 10.82
CA SER A 272 1.13 7.44 11.89
C SER A 272 0.84 6.53 13.08
N SER A 273 1.86 5.74 13.45
CA SER A 273 1.89 4.93 14.68
C SER A 273 2.33 5.73 15.90
N ARG A 274 3.04 6.85 15.69
CA ARG A 274 3.54 7.75 16.75
C ARG A 274 2.82 9.09 16.66
N ARG A 275 1.50 9.06 16.88
CA ARG A 275 0.65 10.24 16.76
C ARG A 275 0.92 11.25 17.87
N ASP A 276 1.35 10.77 19.03
CA ASP A 276 1.81 11.55 20.17
C ASP A 276 2.95 12.51 19.81
N GLU A 277 3.84 12.12 18.88
CA GLU A 277 4.93 12.97 18.38
C GLU A 277 4.47 14.04 17.38
N LEU A 278 3.24 13.99 16.86
CA LEU A 278 2.75 15.00 15.93
C LEU A 278 2.45 16.31 16.67
N PRO A 279 2.45 17.46 15.98
CA PRO A 279 1.85 18.68 16.51
C PRO A 279 0.35 18.52 16.79
N ALA A 280 -0.22 19.43 17.58
CA ALA A 280 -1.67 19.47 17.77
C ALA A 280 -2.39 19.78 16.44
N VAL A 281 -3.67 19.39 16.31
CA VAL A 281 -4.43 19.55 15.05
C VAL A 281 -4.39 20.97 14.48
N PRO A 282 -4.58 22.06 15.25
CA PRO A 282 -4.50 23.42 14.70
C PRO A 282 -3.13 23.72 14.09
N GLU A 283 -2.05 23.33 14.77
CA GLU A 283 -0.68 23.55 14.26
C GLU A 283 -0.39 22.69 13.03
N LEU A 284 -0.86 21.43 13.01
CA LEU A 284 -0.79 20.57 11.82
C LEU A 284 -1.46 21.23 10.61
N VAL A 285 -2.64 21.82 10.80
CA VAL A 285 -3.38 22.51 9.73
C VAL A 285 -2.58 23.72 9.24
N THR A 286 -2.11 24.60 10.14
CA THR A 286 -1.30 25.77 9.76
C THR A 286 -0.04 25.37 8.98
N ARG A 287 0.70 24.36 9.46
CA ARG A 287 1.91 23.88 8.77
C ARG A 287 1.58 23.29 7.40
N GLU A 288 0.51 22.50 7.30
CA GLU A 288 0.11 21.86 6.04
C GLU A 288 -0.44 22.86 5.02
N THR A 289 -1.03 23.99 5.45
CA THR A 289 -1.48 25.08 4.56
C THR A 289 -0.32 25.57 3.70
N GLY A 290 0.79 25.97 4.33
CA GLY A 290 1.94 26.40 3.56
C GLY A 290 2.68 25.24 2.87
N ARG A 291 2.72 24.03 3.48
CA ARG A 291 3.35 22.86 2.86
C ARG A 291 2.68 22.49 1.54
N SER A 292 1.35 22.59 1.47
CA SER A 292 0.56 22.27 0.27
C SER A 292 0.81 23.24 -0.89
N CYS A 293 1.27 24.47 -0.61
CA CYS A 293 1.65 25.46 -1.61
C CYS A 293 3.17 25.49 -1.88
N ALA A 294 3.97 24.76 -1.12
CA ALA A 294 5.42 24.67 -1.32
C ALA A 294 5.77 23.77 -2.53
N PRO A 295 6.97 23.92 -3.12
CA PRO A 295 7.44 23.02 -4.17
C PRO A 295 7.31 21.55 -3.78
N LEU A 296 6.68 20.75 -4.65
CA LEU A 296 6.37 19.32 -4.45
C LEU A 296 5.47 19.01 -3.25
N GLY A 297 4.87 20.02 -2.63
CA GLY A 297 4.07 19.82 -1.43
C GLY A 297 4.91 19.43 -0.22
N LEU A 298 6.18 19.84 -0.15
CA LEU A 298 7.13 19.52 0.91
C LEU A 298 7.89 20.79 1.34
N TYR A 299 8.35 20.88 2.59
CA TYR A 299 9.16 22.00 3.09
C TYR A 299 10.64 21.70 3.07
N ASP A 300 11.04 20.54 3.60
CA ASP A 300 12.45 20.24 3.73
C ASP A 300 13.13 20.00 2.37
N LYS A 301 14.27 20.68 2.14
CA LYS A 301 15.02 20.62 0.87
C LYS A 301 15.51 19.21 0.56
N SER A 302 15.97 18.46 1.56
CA SER A 302 16.48 17.09 1.38
C SER A 302 15.36 16.14 0.94
N LEU A 303 14.15 16.32 1.48
CA LEU A 303 12.98 15.55 1.08
C LEU A 303 12.54 15.88 -0.35
N ARG A 304 12.60 17.16 -0.76
CA ARG A 304 12.34 17.56 -2.15
C ARG A 304 13.38 16.97 -3.11
N VAL A 305 14.66 16.98 -2.74
CA VAL A 305 15.72 16.34 -3.54
C VAL A 305 15.47 14.84 -3.68
N ALA A 306 15.00 14.17 -2.62
CA ALA A 306 14.64 12.75 -2.72
C ALA A 306 13.52 12.47 -3.74
N VAL A 307 12.58 13.41 -3.98
CA VAL A 307 11.59 13.28 -5.07
C VAL A 307 12.28 13.33 -6.44
N VAL A 308 13.27 14.21 -6.63
CA VAL A 308 14.03 14.31 -7.89
C VAL A 308 14.82 13.03 -8.16
N LEU A 309 15.55 12.55 -7.15
CA LEU A 309 16.28 11.28 -7.23
C LEU A 309 15.33 10.10 -7.48
N GLY A 310 14.19 10.08 -6.78
CA GLY A 310 13.16 9.08 -6.97
C GLY A 310 12.54 9.11 -8.36
N GLY A 311 12.28 10.29 -8.92
CA GLY A 311 11.78 10.45 -10.28
C GLY A 311 12.76 9.93 -11.32
N ARG A 312 14.05 10.27 -11.17
CA ARG A 312 15.11 9.78 -12.05
C ARG A 312 15.26 8.25 -11.97
N LEU A 313 15.17 7.68 -10.76
CA LEU A 313 15.20 6.23 -10.55
C LEU A 313 13.95 5.55 -11.14
N ALA A 314 12.78 6.13 -10.92
CA ALA A 314 11.50 5.62 -11.40
C ALA A 314 11.44 5.54 -12.92
N ALA A 315 12.01 6.52 -13.62
CA ALA A 315 12.07 6.56 -15.08
C ALA A 315 12.85 5.39 -15.69
N GLY A 316 13.83 4.82 -14.96
CA GLY A 316 14.59 3.65 -15.42
C GLY A 316 14.22 2.33 -14.74
N LEU A 317 13.09 2.25 -14.03
CA LEU A 317 12.62 0.99 -13.45
C LEU A 317 12.09 0.07 -14.53
N ASP A 318 12.67 -1.12 -14.63
CA ASP A 318 12.31 -2.13 -15.62
C ASP A 318 12.20 -3.51 -14.96
N PRO A 319 11.09 -3.82 -14.26
CA PRO A 319 10.85 -5.14 -13.67
C PRO A 319 10.88 -6.24 -14.75
N LEU A 320 10.36 -5.94 -15.94
CA LEU A 320 10.21 -6.91 -17.02
C LEU A 320 11.46 -7.07 -17.87
N GLY A 321 12.55 -6.32 -17.63
CA GLY A 321 13.82 -6.43 -18.36
C GLY A 321 13.63 -6.49 -19.85
N THR A 322 12.62 -5.79 -20.36
CA THR A 322 12.25 -5.74 -21.77
C THR A 322 12.89 -4.54 -22.44
N ALA A 323 13.33 -3.55 -21.66
CA ALA A 323 14.02 -2.39 -22.18
C ALA A 323 15.40 -2.81 -22.73
N PRO A 324 15.83 -2.25 -23.88
CA PRO A 324 17.25 -2.20 -24.20
C PRO A 324 18.01 -1.63 -23.01
N ARG A 325 19.26 -2.05 -22.78
CA ARG A 325 20.10 -1.44 -21.73
C ARG A 325 20.12 0.08 -21.95
N ALA A 326 19.36 0.80 -21.13
CA ALA A 326 19.16 2.22 -21.33
C ALA A 326 20.51 2.95 -21.21
N ALA A 327 20.83 3.78 -22.20
CA ALA A 327 21.92 4.73 -22.07
C ALA A 327 21.65 5.60 -20.84
N GLY A 328 22.62 5.71 -19.92
CA GLY A 328 22.45 6.45 -18.67
C GLY A 328 21.78 5.68 -17.52
N ALA A 329 21.73 4.34 -17.56
CA ALA A 329 21.34 3.55 -16.40
C ALA A 329 22.40 3.64 -15.29
N THR A 330 22.00 4.12 -14.11
CA THR A 330 22.90 4.32 -12.96
C THR A 330 23.13 3.05 -12.14
N ALA A 331 24.06 3.06 -11.19
CA ALA A 331 24.29 1.96 -10.24
C ALA A 331 23.03 1.62 -9.43
N ALA A 332 22.28 2.62 -8.97
CA ALA A 332 20.99 2.41 -8.33
C ALA A 332 19.98 1.66 -9.22
N HIS A 333 19.87 2.03 -10.50
CA HIS A 333 19.00 1.33 -11.45
C HIS A 333 19.42 -0.14 -11.58
N ARG A 334 20.72 -0.40 -11.74
CA ARG A 334 21.26 -1.76 -11.83
C ARG A 334 20.96 -2.56 -10.58
N ALA A 335 21.15 -2.00 -9.40
CA ALA A 335 20.90 -2.67 -8.12
C ALA A 335 19.42 -3.04 -7.96
N VAL A 336 18.51 -2.11 -8.23
CA VAL A 336 17.06 -2.33 -8.07
C VAL A 336 16.52 -3.30 -9.12
N ASN A 337 16.80 -3.05 -10.40
CA ASN A 337 16.28 -3.87 -11.49
C ASN A 337 16.85 -5.28 -11.43
N SER A 338 18.15 -5.47 -11.17
CA SER A 338 18.73 -6.83 -11.07
C SER A 338 18.05 -7.66 -9.99
N ARG A 339 17.66 -7.03 -8.86
CA ARG A 339 16.90 -7.72 -7.81
C ARG A 339 15.50 -8.09 -8.28
N TRP A 340 14.77 -7.14 -8.86
CA TRP A 340 13.41 -7.39 -9.35
C TRP A 340 13.37 -8.48 -10.42
N GLN A 341 14.28 -8.42 -11.38
CA GLN A 341 14.32 -9.31 -12.54
C GLN A 341 14.74 -10.75 -12.19
N ARG A 342 15.45 -10.96 -11.06
CA ARG A 342 15.80 -12.28 -10.54
C ARG A 342 14.66 -12.98 -9.80
N GLU A 343 13.60 -12.26 -9.45
CA GLU A 343 12.49 -12.86 -8.74
C GLU A 343 11.75 -13.89 -9.62
N ALA A 344 11.54 -15.09 -9.09
CA ALA A 344 10.89 -16.17 -9.83
C ALA A 344 9.48 -15.81 -10.33
N TRP A 345 8.74 -15.00 -9.56
CA TRP A 345 7.41 -14.53 -9.95
C TRP A 345 7.48 -13.53 -11.12
N VAL A 346 8.55 -12.74 -11.24
CA VAL A 346 8.77 -11.85 -12.39
C VAL A 346 9.09 -12.67 -13.63
N LEU A 347 9.95 -13.68 -13.51
CA LEU A 347 10.25 -14.60 -14.63
C LEU A 347 8.98 -15.33 -15.10
N ARG A 348 8.09 -15.70 -14.18
CA ARG A 348 6.78 -16.28 -14.52
C ARG A 348 5.86 -15.24 -15.16
N ALA A 349 5.72 -14.06 -14.56
CA ALA A 349 4.92 -12.98 -15.11
C ALA A 349 5.36 -12.63 -16.54
N ARG A 350 6.67 -12.43 -16.77
CA ARG A 350 7.24 -12.21 -18.11
C ARG A 350 6.77 -13.25 -19.12
N ARG A 351 6.90 -14.54 -18.82
CA ARG A 351 6.45 -15.60 -19.74
C ARG A 351 4.96 -15.48 -20.10
N THR A 352 4.16 -14.97 -19.18
CA THR A 352 2.70 -14.82 -19.34
C THR A 352 2.28 -13.45 -19.89
N THR A 353 3.10 -12.41 -19.75
CA THR A 353 2.75 -11.00 -20.07
C THR A 353 3.65 -10.35 -21.13
N VAL A 354 4.65 -11.05 -21.68
CA VAL A 354 5.54 -10.55 -22.74
C VAL A 354 4.82 -10.36 -24.07
N SER A 355 3.71 -11.06 -24.30
CA SER A 355 2.79 -10.70 -25.39
C SER A 355 2.36 -9.22 -25.21
N PRO A 356 2.33 -8.40 -26.28
CA PRO A 356 1.90 -7.00 -26.17
C PRO A 356 0.47 -6.86 -25.62
N ARG A 357 -0.37 -7.89 -25.84
CA ARG A 357 -1.72 -8.08 -25.31
C ARG A 357 -1.90 -9.55 -24.93
N PRO A 358 -1.50 -10.00 -23.72
CA PRO A 358 -1.78 -11.37 -23.28
C PRO A 358 -3.28 -11.70 -23.27
N ASP A 359 -4.15 -10.71 -23.03
CA ASP A 359 -5.61 -10.83 -23.11
C ASP A 359 -6.15 -9.82 -24.16
N PRO A 360 -6.35 -10.20 -25.44
CA PRO A 360 -6.74 -9.26 -26.49
C PRO A 360 -8.08 -8.55 -26.27
N ASP A 361 -8.97 -9.14 -25.47
CA ASP A 361 -10.27 -8.57 -25.09
C ASP A 361 -10.23 -7.75 -23.76
N GLY A 362 -9.04 -7.60 -23.16
CA GLY A 362 -8.85 -7.06 -21.83
C GLY A 362 -9.11 -8.11 -20.74
N GLY A 363 -8.25 -8.12 -19.71
CA GLY A 363 -8.33 -9.13 -18.66
C GLY A 363 -7.31 -8.93 -17.54
N THR A 364 -7.28 -9.88 -16.60
CA THR A 364 -6.40 -9.83 -15.41
C THR A 364 -4.92 -9.78 -15.79
N LEU A 365 -4.51 -10.44 -16.89
CA LEU A 365 -3.11 -10.46 -17.32
C LEU A 365 -2.71 -9.15 -18.01
N ASP A 366 -3.61 -8.56 -18.79
CA ASP A 366 -3.40 -7.25 -19.41
C ASP A 366 -3.23 -6.14 -18.36
N ALA A 367 -4.09 -6.12 -17.33
CA ALA A 367 -3.99 -5.18 -16.21
C ALA A 367 -2.67 -5.36 -15.42
N LEU A 368 -2.28 -6.60 -15.18
CA LEU A 368 -1.02 -6.95 -14.53
C LEU A 368 0.20 -6.52 -15.36
N ALA A 369 0.14 -6.72 -16.68
CA ALA A 369 1.20 -6.32 -17.59
C ALA A 369 1.35 -4.80 -17.63
N GLN A 370 0.24 -4.06 -17.64
CA GLN A 370 0.26 -2.59 -17.58
C GLN A 370 0.89 -2.09 -16.26
N ASP A 371 0.48 -2.64 -15.12
CA ASP A 371 1.06 -2.32 -13.81
C ASP A 371 2.59 -2.52 -13.78
N LEU A 372 3.07 -3.63 -14.37
CA LEU A 372 4.50 -3.94 -14.44
C LEU A 372 5.25 -3.05 -15.45
N ARG A 373 4.59 -2.50 -16.46
CA ARG A 373 5.18 -1.54 -17.42
C ARG A 373 5.18 -0.10 -16.91
N THR A 374 4.33 0.23 -15.94
CA THR A 374 4.29 1.55 -15.31
C THR A 374 4.61 1.53 -13.81
N PRO A 375 5.76 0.94 -13.40
CA PRO A 375 6.11 0.83 -11.98
C PRO A 375 6.36 2.21 -11.34
N TRP A 376 6.69 3.21 -12.16
CA TRP A 376 6.96 4.58 -11.75
C TRP A 376 5.79 5.22 -11.00
N ALA A 377 4.54 4.94 -11.39
CA ALA A 377 3.37 5.56 -10.77
C ALA A 377 3.19 5.11 -9.31
N ALA A 378 3.24 3.79 -9.09
CA ALA A 378 3.14 3.22 -7.75
C ALA A 378 4.34 3.61 -6.88
N TYR A 379 5.54 3.62 -7.47
CA TYR A 379 6.77 4.04 -6.82
C TYR A 379 6.70 5.48 -6.34
N MET A 380 6.38 6.44 -7.22
CA MET A 380 6.39 7.86 -6.89
C MET A 380 5.29 8.23 -5.89
N ARG A 381 4.08 7.66 -6.03
CA ARG A 381 3.00 7.88 -5.07
C ARG A 381 3.39 7.43 -3.67
N ARG A 382 4.03 6.25 -3.56
CA ARG A 382 4.48 5.72 -2.27
C ARG A 382 5.66 6.50 -1.70
N LEU A 383 6.60 6.92 -2.56
CA LEU A 383 7.72 7.76 -2.17
C LEU A 383 7.21 9.06 -1.55
N TRP A 384 6.32 9.76 -2.26
CA TRP A 384 5.77 11.01 -1.77
C TRP A 384 5.07 10.85 -0.41
N VAL A 385 4.26 9.80 -0.22
CA VAL A 385 3.58 9.56 1.07
C VAL A 385 4.59 9.36 2.21
N ARG A 386 5.70 8.66 1.97
CA ARG A 386 6.74 8.49 2.99
C ARG A 386 7.48 9.79 3.28
N LEU A 387 7.79 10.56 2.25
CA LEU A 387 8.47 11.85 2.40
C LEU A 387 7.57 12.86 3.11
N HIS A 388 6.29 12.96 2.74
CA HIS A 388 5.31 13.81 3.43
C HIS A 388 5.15 13.44 4.91
N GLY A 389 5.08 12.14 5.23
CA GLY A 389 5.07 11.69 6.62
C GLY A 389 6.32 12.14 7.38
N ARG A 390 7.51 12.01 6.79
CA ARG A 390 8.77 12.51 7.39
C ARG A 390 8.77 14.02 7.57
N ASP A 391 8.28 14.75 6.58
CA ASP A 391 8.23 16.21 6.56
C ASP A 391 7.27 16.77 7.62
N VAL A 392 6.19 16.05 7.93
CA VAL A 392 5.27 16.39 9.03
C VAL A 392 5.88 16.10 10.40
N HIS A 393 6.77 15.11 10.48
CA HIS A 393 7.53 14.79 11.69
C HIS A 393 8.87 15.55 11.79
N ASP A 394 9.10 16.58 10.96
CA ASP A 394 10.35 17.35 10.90
C ASP A 394 11.61 16.45 10.84
N ALA A 395 11.52 15.36 10.06
CA ALA A 395 12.57 14.37 9.91
C ALA A 395 13.25 14.50 8.54
N PRO A 396 14.31 15.31 8.38
CA PRO A 396 15.06 15.43 7.12
C PRO A 396 15.91 14.19 6.82
N LEU A 397 16.46 14.12 5.61
CA LEU A 397 17.43 13.12 5.17
C LEU A 397 18.83 13.71 5.29
N LYS A 398 19.56 13.27 6.32
CA LYS A 398 20.85 13.84 6.71
C LYS A 398 21.93 13.66 5.64
N ASP A 399 21.90 12.54 4.93
CA ASP A 399 22.96 12.09 4.05
C ASP A 399 22.40 11.26 2.89
N LEU A 400 23.28 10.90 1.95
CA LEU A 400 22.89 10.10 0.79
C LEU A 400 22.48 8.67 1.19
N ALA A 401 23.09 8.10 2.24
CA ALA A 401 22.73 6.79 2.75
C ALA A 401 21.27 6.74 3.24
N SER A 402 20.83 7.78 3.96
CA SER A 402 19.45 7.95 4.43
C SER A 402 18.50 8.10 3.24
N ALA A 403 18.86 8.91 2.25
CA ALA A 403 18.07 9.07 1.03
C ALA A 403 17.93 7.74 0.29
N TRP A 404 19.03 7.01 0.11
CA TRP A 404 19.01 5.70 -0.53
C TRP A 404 18.17 4.68 0.22
N ALA A 405 18.25 4.62 1.55
CA ALA A 405 17.44 3.73 2.37
C ALA A 405 15.93 3.94 2.14
N VAL A 406 15.50 5.19 1.96
CA VAL A 406 14.11 5.52 1.60
C VAL A 406 13.79 5.07 0.17
N LEU A 407 14.61 5.45 -0.81
CA LEU A 407 14.38 5.14 -2.23
C LEU A 407 14.33 3.63 -2.50
N ASP A 408 15.31 2.89 -2.01
CA ASP A 408 15.38 1.42 -2.11
C ASP A 408 14.26 0.76 -1.30
N GLY A 409 13.95 1.27 -0.12
CA GLY A 409 12.84 0.80 0.70
C GLY A 409 11.47 0.96 0.02
N VAL A 410 11.28 2.00 -0.79
CA VAL A 410 10.06 2.17 -1.60
C VAL A 410 10.03 1.17 -2.74
N ALA A 411 11.16 0.98 -3.44
CA ALA A 411 11.28 0.01 -4.52
C ALA A 411 10.96 -1.42 -4.02
N ARG A 412 11.55 -1.84 -2.88
CA ARG A 412 11.24 -3.13 -2.25
C ARG A 412 9.76 -3.28 -1.93
N SER A 413 9.13 -2.22 -1.44
CA SER A 413 7.69 -2.24 -1.12
C SER A 413 6.83 -2.42 -2.38
N VAL A 414 7.15 -1.72 -3.48
CA VAL A 414 6.41 -1.87 -4.76
C VAL A 414 6.59 -3.28 -5.32
N MET A 415 7.81 -3.80 -5.28
CA MET A 415 8.13 -5.17 -5.68
C MET A 415 7.29 -6.20 -4.93
N MET A 416 7.12 -6.03 -3.61
CA MET A 416 6.31 -6.93 -2.79
C MET A 416 4.82 -6.89 -3.16
N ASP A 417 4.29 -5.72 -3.51
CA ASP A 417 2.90 -5.61 -3.97
C ASP A 417 2.72 -6.26 -5.34
N HIS A 418 3.66 -6.03 -6.27
CA HIS A 418 3.65 -6.71 -7.56
C HIS A 418 3.71 -8.23 -7.40
N ARG A 419 4.57 -8.73 -6.51
CA ARG A 419 4.62 -10.16 -6.15
C ARG A 419 3.27 -10.67 -5.62
N ALA A 420 2.58 -9.90 -4.79
CA ALA A 420 1.26 -10.28 -4.28
C ALA A 420 0.20 -10.30 -5.40
N LYS A 421 0.17 -9.28 -6.25
CA LYS A 421 -0.75 -9.18 -7.40
C LYS A 421 -0.54 -10.30 -8.41
N VAL A 422 0.70 -10.57 -8.81
CA VAL A 422 1.05 -11.68 -9.71
C VAL A 422 0.61 -13.01 -9.12
N ARG A 423 0.86 -13.25 -7.83
CA ARG A 423 0.39 -14.50 -7.17
C ARG A 423 -1.13 -14.61 -7.13
N SER A 424 -1.86 -13.52 -6.91
CA SER A 424 -3.33 -13.52 -6.95
C SER A 424 -3.81 -13.86 -8.35
N ALA A 425 -3.37 -13.12 -9.36
CA ALA A 425 -3.76 -13.32 -10.75
C ALA A 425 -3.51 -14.77 -11.22
N LEU A 426 -2.35 -15.33 -10.89
CA LEU A 426 -2.03 -16.72 -11.25
C LEU A 426 -2.91 -17.76 -10.54
N ARG A 427 -3.35 -17.49 -9.31
CA ARG A 427 -4.30 -18.36 -8.59
C ARG A 427 -5.69 -18.27 -9.19
N ASP A 428 -6.14 -17.06 -9.50
CA ASP A 428 -7.46 -16.81 -10.09
C ASP A 428 -7.58 -17.49 -11.46
N LEU A 429 -6.50 -17.44 -12.27
CA LEU A 429 -6.42 -18.14 -13.55
C LEU A 429 -6.42 -19.67 -13.40
N ALA A 430 -5.71 -20.21 -12.41
CA ALA A 430 -5.70 -21.65 -12.14
C ALA A 430 -7.08 -22.16 -11.70
N ALA A 431 -7.74 -21.44 -10.79
CA ALA A 431 -9.09 -21.77 -10.32
C ALA A 431 -10.13 -21.67 -11.45
N GLY A 432 -10.01 -20.67 -12.33
CA GLY A 432 -10.86 -20.55 -13.52
C GLY A 432 -10.69 -21.71 -14.50
N ALA A 433 -9.45 -22.18 -14.72
CA ALA A 433 -9.17 -23.33 -15.57
C ALA A 433 -9.75 -24.64 -14.98
N GLU A 434 -9.64 -24.83 -13.66
CA GLU A 434 -10.24 -25.99 -12.97
C GLU A 434 -11.77 -25.96 -13.07
N ALA A 435 -12.41 -24.81 -12.85
CA ALA A 435 -13.86 -24.67 -12.97
C ALA A 435 -14.36 -24.93 -14.40
N ALA A 436 -13.61 -24.48 -15.42
CA ALA A 436 -13.94 -24.74 -16.83
C ALA A 436 -13.75 -26.22 -17.21
N ALA A 437 -12.75 -26.90 -16.63
CA ALA A 437 -12.54 -28.33 -16.85
C ALA A 437 -13.67 -29.17 -16.20
N VAL A 438 -14.16 -28.77 -15.02
CA VAL A 438 -15.29 -29.43 -14.35
C VAL A 438 -16.59 -29.25 -15.13
N SER A 439 -16.89 -28.04 -15.63
CA SER A 439 -18.11 -27.79 -16.41
C SER A 439 -18.10 -28.49 -17.79
N ALA A 440 -16.93 -28.61 -18.42
CA ALA A 440 -16.76 -29.39 -19.63
C ALA A 440 -16.89 -30.91 -19.38
N GLY A 441 -16.44 -31.39 -18.21
CA GLY A 441 -16.59 -32.79 -17.78
C GLY A 441 -18.04 -33.18 -17.51
N ASP A 442 -18.83 -32.33 -16.86
CA ASP A 442 -20.26 -32.58 -16.60
C ASP A 442 -21.10 -32.55 -17.87
N SER A 443 -20.73 -31.74 -18.86
CA SER A 443 -21.43 -31.70 -20.17
C SER A 443 -21.17 -32.95 -21.02
N ALA A 444 -20.11 -33.71 -20.75
CA ALA A 444 -19.77 -34.93 -21.47
C ALA A 444 -20.43 -36.20 -20.89
N MET A 445 -21.15 -36.10 -19.76
CA MET A 445 -21.69 -37.27 -19.04
C MET A 445 -23.22 -37.43 -19.12
N VAL A 446 -23.86 -36.94 -20.20
CA VAL A 446 -25.24 -37.30 -20.53
C VAL A 446 -25.24 -38.49 -21.49
N PRO A 447 -25.59 -39.73 -21.06
CA PRO A 447 -25.71 -40.83 -22.00
C PRO A 447 -26.97 -40.64 -22.84
N ALA A 448 -26.83 -40.71 -24.16
CA ALA A 448 -27.95 -40.75 -25.09
C ALA A 448 -28.81 -41.99 -24.81
N ALA A 449 -29.98 -41.79 -24.22
CA ALA A 449 -30.98 -42.84 -24.06
C ALA A 449 -31.57 -43.18 -25.43
N THR A 450 -31.18 -44.34 -25.97
CA THR A 450 -31.80 -44.99 -27.12
C THR A 450 -33.28 -45.28 -26.84
N SER A 451 -34.16 -44.60 -27.57
CA SER A 451 -35.61 -44.84 -27.59
C SER A 451 -35.94 -46.08 -28.41
N THR A 452 -36.39 -47.15 -27.75
CA THR A 452 -37.07 -48.28 -28.40
C THR A 452 -38.57 -48.13 -28.18
N ALA A 453 -39.28 -47.71 -29.23
CA ALA A 453 -40.74 -47.65 -29.27
C ALA A 453 -41.33 -48.94 -29.85
N THR A 454 -42.36 -49.49 -29.22
CA THR A 454 -43.30 -50.45 -29.81
C THR A 454 -44.71 -50.14 -29.28
N PRO A 455 -45.76 -50.18 -30.13
CA PRO A 455 -46.98 -49.39 -29.91
C PRO A 455 -48.12 -50.19 -29.27
N GLY A 456 -48.95 -49.50 -28.48
CA GLY A 456 -50.22 -50.00 -27.97
C GLY A 456 -51.37 -49.08 -28.40
N VAL A 457 -52.14 -49.57 -29.40
CA VAL A 457 -53.62 -49.56 -29.54
C VAL A 457 -54.40 -48.27 -29.17
N GLY A 458 -55.07 -47.69 -30.18
CA GLY A 458 -56.05 -46.60 -30.06
C GLY A 458 -57.38 -47.02 -29.41
N PRO A 459 -58.41 -46.13 -29.39
CA PRO A 459 -59.22 -46.00 -30.60
C PRO A 459 -59.90 -44.62 -30.87
N ALA A 460 -60.41 -44.52 -32.10
CA ALA A 460 -61.67 -43.90 -32.54
C ALA A 460 -61.85 -42.36 -32.61
N LEU A 461 -61.71 -41.86 -33.84
CA LEU A 461 -62.71 -41.11 -34.65
C LEU A 461 -64.07 -40.74 -34.01
N ALA A 462 -64.46 -39.46 -34.14
CA ALA A 462 -65.64 -39.01 -34.92
C ALA A 462 -65.70 -37.46 -34.92
N VAL A 463 -65.56 -36.77 -36.07
CA VAL A 463 -66.59 -36.36 -37.08
C VAL A 463 -67.06 -34.91 -36.87
N GLU A 464 -66.89 -34.13 -37.94
CA GLU A 464 -67.69 -33.03 -38.56
C GLU A 464 -68.92 -32.49 -37.78
N GLY A 465 -69.35 -31.23 -37.95
CA GLY A 465 -69.24 -30.36 -39.12
C GLY A 465 -69.63 -28.92 -38.82
N SER A 466 -69.25 -28.01 -39.73
CA SER A 466 -70.15 -27.18 -40.55
C SER A 466 -70.73 -25.96 -39.83
N GLU A 467 -70.19 -24.78 -40.14
CA GLU A 467 -70.92 -23.65 -40.74
C GLU A 467 -69.97 -22.45 -40.98
N ALA A 468 -70.12 -21.87 -42.18
CA ALA A 468 -69.77 -20.53 -42.68
C ALA A 468 -68.43 -19.86 -42.30
#